data_AF-A0A2V9NZ23-F1
#
_entry.id   AF-A0A2V9NZ23-F1
#
_cell.length_a   1.000
_cell.length_b   1.000
_cell.length_c   1.000
_cell.angle_alpha   90.00
_cell.angle_beta   90.00
_cell.angle_gamma   90.00
#
_symmetry.space_group_name_H-M   'P 1'
#
loop_
_entity.id
_entity.type
_entity.pdbx_description
1 polymer ?
#
loop_
_entity_poly.entity_id
_entity_poly.type
_entity_poly.pdbx_seq_one_letter_code
_entity_poly.pdbx_strand_id
1 'polypeptide(L)' 'MATAGAAVVGGVGFAESDRPQVTRINIRLRGLPNEFDGFSIAQLSDFHYEDHFSVVPIRKGVELVNGLHPDLIVLTGDFV' A
#
# COMPACT_ATOMS: atom_id res chain seq x y z
N MET A 1 26.13 -0.72 15.59
CA MET A 1 25.12 -1.73 15.18
C MET A 1 23.83 -0.98 14.91
N ALA A 2 23.57 -0.56 13.68
CA ALA A 2 22.34 0.16 13.34
C ALA A 2 21.21 -0.86 13.09
N THR A 3 20.11 -0.72 13.80
CA THR A 3 18.93 -1.59 13.71
C THR A 3 17.79 -0.74 13.18
N ALA A 4 17.69 -0.56 11.86
CA ALA A 4 16.68 0.31 11.25
C ALA A 4 15.50 -0.49 10.69
N GLY A 5 14.29 0.06 10.82
CA GLY A 5 13.04 -0.54 10.37
C GLY A 5 12.47 0.19 9.17
N ALA A 6 12.19 -0.52 8.08
CA ALA A 6 11.27 -0.03 7.07
C ALA A 6 9.83 -0.21 7.59
N ALA A 7 8.95 0.72 7.31
CA ALA A 7 7.52 0.55 7.54
C ALA A 7 6.85 0.44 6.17
N VAL A 8 6.45 -0.76 5.75
CA VAL A 8 5.52 -0.89 4.64
C VAL A 8 4.13 -0.59 5.18
N VAL A 9 3.64 0.61 4.89
CA VAL A 9 2.29 1.03 5.24
C VAL A 9 1.35 0.58 4.12
N GLY A 10 0.94 -0.69 4.18
CA GLY A 10 -0.25 -1.19 3.49
C GLY A 10 0.01 -1.89 2.17
N GLY A 11 -0.30 -3.19 2.16
CA GLY A 11 -0.92 -3.83 1.00
C GLY A 11 -2.43 -3.82 1.20
N VAL A 12 -3.18 -3.44 0.17
CA VAL A 12 -4.65 -3.57 0.14
C VAL A 12 -4.99 -5.02 -0.23
N GLY A 13 -4.68 -5.94 0.67
CA GLY A 13 -4.91 -7.36 0.42
C GLY A 13 -6.16 -7.85 1.12
N PHE A 14 -7.36 -7.59 0.58
CA PHE A 14 -8.55 -8.45 0.77
C PHE A 14 -9.52 -8.14 -0.37
N ALA A 15 -9.59 -9.07 -1.33
CA ALA A 15 -10.56 -9.18 -2.42
C ALA A 15 -11.78 -8.25 -2.33
N GLU A 16 -11.91 -7.35 -3.32
CA GLU A 16 -13.19 -6.78 -3.78
C GLU A 16 -14.12 -6.18 -2.69
N SER A 17 -13.55 -5.66 -1.59
CA SER A 17 -14.36 -5.08 -0.52
C SER A 17 -14.58 -3.58 -0.76
N ASP A 18 -15.85 -3.16 -0.73
CA ASP A 18 -16.26 -1.74 -0.69
C ASP A 18 -15.76 -0.97 0.56
N ARG A 19 -15.01 -1.64 1.44
CA ARG A 19 -14.49 -1.13 2.70
C ARG A 19 -12.99 -1.42 2.79
N PRO A 20 -12.14 -0.70 2.03
CA PRO A 20 -10.70 -0.86 2.12
C PRO A 20 -10.24 -0.57 3.55
N GLN A 21 -9.31 -1.40 4.05
CA GLN A 21 -8.74 -1.29 5.39
C GLN A 21 -7.25 -0.99 5.29
N VAL A 22 -6.74 -0.17 6.20
CA VAL A 22 -5.30 0.11 6.30
C VAL A 22 -4.65 -0.94 7.18
N THR A 23 -3.77 -1.75 6.60
CA THR A 23 -2.88 -2.64 7.36
C THR A 23 -1.48 -2.04 7.40
N ARG A 24 -0.87 -1.89 8.57
CA ARG A 24 0.51 -1.37 8.70
C ARG A 24 1.48 -2.49 9.04
N ILE A 25 2.52 -2.67 8.23
CA ILE A 25 3.51 -3.74 8.40
C ILE A 25 4.90 -3.11 8.56
N ASN A 26 5.54 -3.32 9.71
CA ASN A 26 6.92 -2.91 9.91
C ASN A 26 7.88 -4.01 9.44
N ILE A 27 8.65 -3.74 8.38
CA ILE A 27 9.64 -4.64 7.77
C ILE A 27 11.04 -4.18 8.16
N ARG A 28 11.80 -4.99 8.89
CA ARG A 28 13.20 -4.65 9.20
C ARG A 28 14.14 -5.24 8.16
N LEU A 29 14.91 -4.40 7.49
CA LEU A 29 15.85 -4.81 6.45
C LEU A 29 17.29 -4.60 6.92
N ARG A 30 18.08 -5.67 6.94
CA ARG A 30 19.50 -5.59 7.31
C ARG A 30 20.27 -4.86 6.21
N GLY A 31 21.03 -3.83 6.59
CA GLY A 31 21.85 -3.06 5.64
C GLY A 31 21.08 -1.99 4.86
N LEU A 32 19.83 -1.71 5.22
CA LEU A 32 19.11 -0.56 4.68
C LEU A 32 19.78 0.74 5.18
N PRO A 33 20.05 1.72 4.29
CA PRO A 33 20.59 3.01 4.70
C PRO A 33 19.66 3.72 5.71
N ASN A 34 20.24 4.44 6.68
CA ASN A 34 19.48 5.08 7.77
C ASN A 34 18.52 6.18 7.26
N GLU A 35 18.79 6.70 6.06
CA GLU A 35 17.96 7.67 5.35
C GLU A 35 16.56 7.13 5.02
N PHE A 36 16.39 5.80 5.04
CA PHE A 36 15.11 5.13 4.84
C PHE A 36 14.42 4.70 6.16
N ASP A 37 14.97 5.06 7.32
CA ASP A 37 14.28 4.80 8.59
C ASP A 37 12.99 5.62 8.68
N GLY A 38 11.87 4.93 8.89
CA GLY A 38 10.54 5.56 8.81
C GLY A 38 10.02 5.81 7.39
N PHE A 39 10.77 5.46 6.34
CA PHE A 39 10.29 5.52 4.96
C PHE A 39 9.10 4.60 4.77
N SER A 40 8.04 5.16 4.19
CA SER A 40 6.74 4.53 4.06
C SER A 40 6.36 4.29 2.61
N ILE A 41 5.98 3.04 2.32
CA ILE A 41 5.49 2.62 1.00
C ILE A 41 4.03 2.21 1.15
N ALA A 42 3.17 2.79 0.31
CA ALA A 42 1.80 2.32 0.11
C ALA A 42 1.72 1.50 -1.19
N GLN A 43 1.23 0.27 -1.11
CA GLN A 43 1.08 -0.63 -2.24
C GLN A 43 -0.40 -0.83 -2.59
N LEU A 44 -0.73 -0.58 -3.86
CA LEU A 44 -2.02 -0.88 -4.47
C LEU A 44 -1.87 -2.01 -5.49
N SER A 45 -2.80 -2.97 -5.47
CA SER A 45 -2.78 -4.18 -6.30
C SER A 45 -4.18 -4.77 -6.39
N ASP A 46 -4.40 -5.68 -7.34
CA ASP A 46 -5.51 -6.65 -7.33
C ASP A 46 -6.91 -6.00 -7.31
N PHE A 47 -7.07 -4.86 -7.97
CA PHE A 47 -8.39 -4.23 -8.10
C PHE A 47 -9.33 -5.00 -9.04
N HIS A 48 -8.81 -5.90 -9.89
CA HIS A 48 -9.59 -6.80 -10.77
C HIS A 48 -10.75 -6.07 -11.45
N TYR A 49 -10.44 -4.99 -12.16
CA TYR A 49 -11.46 -4.18 -12.82
C TYR A 49 -11.90 -4.84 -14.13
N GLU A 50 -13.05 -5.50 -14.10
CA GLU A 50 -13.76 -5.96 -15.29
C GLU A 50 -14.98 -5.05 -15.59
N ASP A 51 -15.47 -5.03 -16.83
CA ASP A 51 -16.55 -4.12 -17.29
C ASP A 51 -17.86 -4.16 -16.46
N HIS A 52 -18.07 -5.22 -15.68
CA HIS A 52 -19.25 -5.41 -14.84
C HIS A 52 -19.07 -4.90 -13.40
N PHE A 53 -17.86 -4.47 -13.03
CA PHE A 53 -17.54 -4.01 -11.67
C PHE A 53 -17.58 -2.48 -11.52
N SER A 54 -17.92 -2.04 -10.32
CA SER A 54 -17.96 -0.63 -9.96
C SER A 54 -16.55 -0.06 -9.80
N VAL A 55 -16.33 1.19 -10.24
CA VAL A 55 -15.09 1.96 -9.98
C VAL A 55 -14.98 2.46 -8.52
N VAL A 56 -16.04 2.33 -7.73
CA VAL A 56 -16.12 2.87 -6.36
C VAL A 56 -15.02 2.32 -5.43
N PRO A 57 -14.71 1.00 -5.40
CA PRO A 57 -13.63 0.47 -4.56
C PRO A 57 -12.27 1.06 -4.92
N ILE A 58 -11.99 1.24 -6.22
CA ILE A 58 -10.74 1.85 -6.70
C ILE A 58 -10.62 3.28 -6.19
N ARG A 59 -11.68 4.09 -6.34
CA ARG A 59 -11.70 5.48 -5.87
C ARG A 59 -11.47 5.57 -4.36
N LYS A 60 -12.14 4.74 -3.57
CA LYS A 60 -11.94 4.69 -2.11
C LYS A 60 -10.52 4.29 -1.75
N GLY A 61 -9.94 3.32 -2.46
CA GLY A 61 -8.54 2.91 -2.28
C GLY A 61 -7.55 4.05 -2.54
N VAL A 62 -7.75 4.78 -3.64
CA VAL A 62 -6.93 5.95 -3.99
C VAL A 62 -7.07 7.07 -2.96
N GLU A 63 -8.29 7.42 -2.55
CA GLU A 63 -8.54 8.45 -1.52
C GLU A 63 -7.90 8.08 -0.18
N LEU A 64 -8.02 6.82 0.23
CA LEU A 64 -7.42 6.30 1.44
C LEU A 64 -5.89 6.35 1.38
N VAL A 65 -5.26 5.86 0.30
CA VAL A 65 -3.79 5.88 0.15
C VAL A 65 -3.25 7.31 0.12
N ASN A 66 -3.90 8.22 -0.61
CA ASN A 66 -3.49 9.62 -0.65
C ASN A 66 -3.58 10.28 0.74
N GLY A 67 -4.59 9.94 1.54
CA GLY A 67 -4.75 10.44 2.91
C GLY A 67 -3.72 9.86 3.91
N LEU A 68 -2.99 8.80 3.56
CA LEU A 68 -1.92 8.25 4.40
C LEU A 68 -0.60 9.03 4.29
N HIS A 69 -0.45 9.89 3.28
CA HIS A 69 0.77 10.64 2.98
C HIS A 69 2.05 9.75 2.98
N PRO A 70 2.09 8.65 2.20
CA PRO A 70 3.29 7.83 2.11
C PRO A 70 4.41 8.53 1.32
N ASP A 71 5.65 8.10 1.53
CA ASP A 71 6.82 8.61 0.78
C ASP A 71 6.87 8.05 -0.65
N LEU A 72 6.31 6.86 -0.86
CA LEU A 72 6.21 6.21 -2.16
C LEU A 72 4.88 5.45 -2.30
N ILE A 73 4.22 5.62 -3.44
CA ILE A 73 3.08 4.79 -3.85
C ILE A 73 3.54 3.85 -4.95
N VAL A 74 3.28 2.56 -4.81
CA VAL A 74 3.59 1.53 -5.81
C VAL A 74 2.33 0.81 -6.26
N LEU A 75 2.26 0.55 -7.57
CA LEU A 75 1.18 -0.20 -8.22
C LEU A 75 1.75 -1.54 -8.68
N THR A 76 1.27 -2.67 -8.15
CA THR A 76 1.97 -3.96 -8.33
C THR A 76 1.31 -4.96 -9.27
N GLY A 77 0.06 -4.77 -9.70
CA GLY A 77 -0.55 -5.61 -10.73
C GLY A 77 -2.05 -5.86 -10.54
N ASP A 78 -2.61 -6.66 -11.45
CA ASP A 78 -3.99 -7.18 -11.44
C ASP A 78 -5.06 -6.09 -11.34
N PHE A 79 -4.92 -5.09 -12.21
CA PHE A 79 -5.88 -4.00 -12.35
C PHE A 79 -6.95 -4.28 -13.42
N VAL A 80 -6.65 -5.05 -14.47
CA VAL A 80 -7.48 -5.29 -15.66
C VAL A 80 -7.42 -6.74 -16.10
#